data_AF-A0A350YP78-F1
#
_entry.id   AF-A0A350YP78-F1
#
_cell.length_a   1.000
_cell.length_b   1.000
_cell.length_c   1.000
_cell.angle_alpha   90.00
_cell.angle_beta   90.00
_cell.angle_gamma   90.00
#
_symmetry.space_group_name_H-M   'P 1'
#
loop_
_entity.id
_entity.type
_entity.pdbx_description
1 polymer ?
#
loop_
_entity_poly.entity_id
_entity_poly.type
_entity_poly.pdbx_seq_one_letter_code
_entity_poly.pdbx_strand_id
1 'polypeptide(L)'
;MSTSNSSSDISRKDYVFAITIIGLFFFIFGFVTWLNGVLIPFLRTACELNDFQAYFVTAAFYISYFVMALPSSLILKKIGFKMGMSVGLWVMAVGALIFIPAALTRTYGLFLTGLFVEGTGLALLQTAVNPYVTIIGPRESAAKRISIMGIANKFAGVIAPIILASVLLKDSHIIEEKLVQADDPGSRALLLDEMARGVIVPYIIMAVVLVLLGLLIKFVNLPDVDTDAEDEAVGVANEKKTSIWQFPHLILGVTALFFYVGVEVIAGDTIIRYGQSLGISMDSAKYFTSLTMVFMIIGYVIGISLIPKYLKQGNALKICAILGVIFSLGAILTPADKMFTMPFIDLLTLKPLELVLPVTVLFVALMGLANSLVWPA
;
A
#
# COMPACT_ATOMS: atom_id res chain seq x y z
N MET A 1 -22.73 -48.02 2.59
CA MET A 1 -22.61 -46.61 2.17
C MET A 1 -21.72 -45.91 3.18
N SER A 2 -20.42 -45.85 2.87
CA SER A 2 -19.41 -45.15 3.66
C SER A 2 -19.21 -43.76 3.06
N THR A 3 -19.67 -42.73 3.76
CA THR A 3 -19.37 -41.33 3.45
C THR A 3 -17.95 -41.01 3.92
N SER A 4 -17.02 -40.90 2.96
CA SER A 4 -15.67 -40.42 3.21
C SER A 4 -15.70 -38.90 3.39
N ASN A 5 -15.75 -38.43 4.64
CA ASN A 5 -15.33 -37.07 4.99
C ASN A 5 -13.81 -37.00 4.88
N SER A 6 -13.30 -36.70 3.70
CA SER A 6 -11.91 -36.30 3.51
C SER A 6 -11.79 -34.79 3.68
N SER A 7 -11.91 -34.29 4.92
CA SER A 7 -11.27 -33.02 5.25
C SER A 7 -9.77 -33.30 5.26
N SER A 8 -9.08 -32.99 4.17
CA SER A 8 -7.63 -33.07 4.09
C SER A 8 -7.05 -32.10 5.11
N ASP A 9 -6.74 -32.58 6.32
CA ASP A 9 -6.04 -31.80 7.33
C ASP A 9 -4.68 -31.39 6.74
N ILE A 10 -4.56 -30.10 6.40
CA ILE A 10 -3.30 -29.52 5.96
C ILE A 10 -2.30 -29.73 7.08
N SER A 11 -1.18 -30.39 6.79
CA SER A 11 -0.09 -30.55 7.77
C SER A 11 0.30 -29.20 8.34
N ARG A 12 0.53 -29.11 9.66
CA ARG A 12 0.93 -27.86 10.34
C ARG A 12 2.12 -27.18 9.65
N LYS A 13 3.02 -27.97 9.07
CA LYS A 13 4.19 -27.49 8.32
C LYS A 13 3.78 -26.79 7.01
N ASP A 14 2.86 -27.39 6.26
CA ASP A 14 2.36 -26.85 4.99
C ASP A 14 1.48 -25.62 5.24
N TYR A 15 0.72 -25.61 6.33
CA TYR A 15 -0.08 -24.47 6.78
C TYR A 15 0.80 -23.26 7.15
N VAL A 16 1.84 -23.46 7.96
CA VAL A 16 2.77 -22.39 8.35
C VAL A 16 3.49 -21.85 7.11
N PHE A 17 3.96 -22.74 6.24
CA PHE A 17 4.65 -22.36 5.00
C PHE A 17 3.75 -21.50 4.09
N ALA A 18 2.51 -21.91 3.88
CA ALA A 18 1.54 -21.17 3.07
C ALA A 18 1.23 -19.78 3.68
N ILE A 19 1.03 -19.70 5.00
CA ILE A 19 0.81 -18.42 5.69
C ILE A 19 2.01 -17.49 5.59
N THR A 20 3.24 -18.01 5.71
CA THR A 20 4.44 -17.20 5.56
C THR A 20 4.57 -16.64 4.14
N ILE A 21 4.27 -17.44 3.11
CA ILE A 21 4.27 -16.97 1.71
C ILE A 21 3.22 -15.90 1.48
N ILE A 22 1.99 -16.09 1.97
CA ILE A 22 0.93 -15.08 1.87
C ILE A 22 1.33 -13.81 2.62
N GLY A 23 1.89 -13.93 3.82
CA GLY A 23 2.41 -12.80 4.58
C GLY A 23 3.47 -12.02 3.81
N LEU A 24 4.36 -12.73 3.11
CA LEU A 24 5.36 -12.12 2.24
C LEU A 24 4.71 -11.38 1.06
N PHE A 25 3.67 -11.92 0.43
CA PHE A 25 2.93 -11.21 -0.61
C PHE A 25 2.27 -9.93 -0.09
N PHE A 26 1.63 -10.00 1.08
CA PHE A 26 1.05 -8.81 1.72
C PHE A 26 2.12 -7.79 2.10
N PHE A 27 3.31 -8.25 2.50
CA PHE A 27 4.45 -7.38 2.71
C PHE A 27 4.85 -6.69 1.40
N ILE A 28 4.99 -7.40 0.28
CA ILE A 28 5.30 -6.80 -1.03
C ILE A 28 4.21 -5.80 -1.44
N PHE A 29 2.93 -6.14 -1.22
CA PHE A 29 1.82 -5.23 -1.48
C PHE A 29 1.97 -3.93 -0.73
N GLY A 30 2.18 -4.01 0.58
CA GLY A 30 2.37 -2.84 1.41
C GLY A 30 3.60 -2.06 0.98
N PHE A 31 4.72 -2.76 0.76
CA PHE A 31 5.98 -2.14 0.36
C PHE A 31 5.76 -1.29 -0.89
N VAL A 32 5.34 -1.88 -1.99
CA VAL A 32 5.19 -1.18 -3.28
C VAL A 32 4.10 -0.11 -3.24
N THR A 33 2.96 -0.39 -2.60
CA THR A 33 1.86 0.60 -2.51
C THR A 33 2.34 1.89 -1.83
N TRP A 34 3.05 1.75 -0.70
CA TRP A 34 3.43 2.89 0.13
C TRP A 34 4.71 3.60 -0.32
N LEU A 35 5.46 3.06 -1.30
CA LEU A 35 6.53 3.82 -1.96
C LEU A 35 5.98 5.02 -2.73
N ASN A 36 4.74 4.94 -3.24
CA ASN A 36 4.13 6.04 -4.00
C ASN A 36 4.14 7.36 -3.25
N GLY A 37 3.82 7.36 -1.95
CA GLY A 37 3.84 8.56 -1.12
C GLY A 37 5.20 9.27 -1.09
N VAL A 38 6.31 8.52 -1.18
CA VAL A 38 7.68 9.09 -1.25
C VAL A 38 8.04 9.52 -2.67
N LEU A 39 7.50 8.86 -3.69
CA LEU A 39 7.73 9.20 -5.09
C LEU A 39 7.14 10.56 -5.47
N ILE A 40 6.01 10.96 -4.87
CA ILE A 40 5.35 12.24 -5.18
C ILE A 40 6.30 13.44 -4.98
N PRO A 41 6.85 13.70 -3.78
CA PRO A 41 7.78 14.82 -3.59
C PRO A 41 9.06 14.64 -4.40
N PHE A 42 9.56 13.41 -4.57
CA PHE A 42 10.73 13.13 -5.40
C PHE A 42 10.52 13.53 -6.87
N LEU A 43 9.48 13.03 -7.52
CA LEU A 43 9.18 13.32 -8.92
C LEU A 43 8.81 14.79 -9.13
N ARG A 44 8.17 15.42 -8.13
CA ARG A 44 7.88 16.85 -8.17
C ARG A 44 9.15 17.67 -8.32
N THR A 45 10.16 17.43 -7.51
CA THR A 45 11.42 18.17 -7.59
C THR A 45 12.25 17.71 -8.81
N ALA A 46 12.39 16.40 -9.05
CA ALA A 46 13.20 15.86 -10.15
C ALA A 46 12.68 16.26 -11.54
N CYS A 47 11.36 16.28 -11.75
CA CYS A 47 10.74 16.64 -13.04
C CYS A 47 10.15 18.06 -13.06
N GLU A 48 10.41 18.87 -12.03
CA GLU A 48 9.93 20.25 -11.91
C GLU A 48 8.40 20.38 -12.09
N LEU A 49 7.66 19.48 -11.45
CA LEU A 49 6.21 19.35 -11.61
C LEU A 49 5.45 20.38 -10.77
N ASN A 50 4.29 20.80 -11.28
CA ASN A 50 3.31 21.50 -10.47
C ASN A 50 2.53 20.53 -9.56
N ASP A 51 1.73 21.08 -8.65
CA ASP A 51 1.02 20.29 -7.65
C ASP A 51 -0.05 19.36 -8.25
N PHE A 52 -0.69 19.78 -9.35
CA PHE A 52 -1.67 18.94 -10.05
C PHE A 52 -0.99 17.73 -10.69
N GLN A 53 0.15 17.95 -11.35
CA GLN A 53 0.97 16.88 -11.92
C GLN A 53 1.50 15.94 -10.84
N ALA A 54 1.97 16.47 -9.70
CA ALA A 54 2.43 15.65 -8.59
C ALA A 54 1.34 14.69 -8.06
N TYR A 55 0.09 15.13 -7.96
CA TYR A 55 -1.02 14.25 -7.57
C TYR A 55 -1.48 13.32 -8.70
N PHE A 56 -1.25 13.68 -9.96
CA PHE A 56 -1.52 12.81 -11.09
C PHE A 56 -0.63 11.55 -11.08
N VAL A 57 0.54 11.59 -10.45
CA VAL A 57 1.39 10.42 -10.16
C VAL A 57 0.63 9.36 -9.38
N THR A 58 0.02 9.74 -8.25
CA THR A 58 -0.83 8.86 -7.45
C THR A 58 -2.02 8.36 -8.26
N ALA A 59 -2.68 9.25 -9.01
CA ALA A 59 -3.81 8.86 -9.85
C ALA A 59 -3.42 7.81 -10.89
N ALA A 60 -2.27 7.93 -11.55
CA ALA A 60 -1.79 6.99 -12.55
C ALA A 60 -1.48 5.60 -11.96
N PHE A 61 -0.99 5.55 -10.72
CA PHE A 61 -0.82 4.28 -10.01
C PHE A 61 -2.16 3.65 -9.64
N TYR A 62 -3.06 4.39 -8.98
CA TYR A 62 -4.31 3.83 -8.46
C TYR A 62 -5.37 3.56 -9.54
N ILE A 63 -5.38 4.30 -10.66
CA ILE A 63 -6.31 4.03 -11.77
C ILE A 63 -6.06 2.66 -12.40
N SER A 64 -4.83 2.14 -12.31
CA SER A 64 -4.51 0.79 -12.79
C SER A 64 -5.34 -0.28 -12.07
N TYR A 65 -5.65 -0.11 -10.77
CA TYR A 65 -6.52 -1.04 -10.03
C TYR A 65 -7.93 -1.06 -10.61
N PHE A 66 -8.47 0.11 -10.96
CA PHE A 66 -9.80 0.19 -11.54
C PHE A 66 -9.84 -0.42 -12.95
N VAL A 67 -8.88 -0.06 -13.80
CA VAL A 67 -8.84 -0.53 -15.21
C VAL A 67 -8.49 -2.01 -15.30
N MET A 68 -7.58 -2.49 -14.46
CA MET A 68 -7.04 -3.85 -14.53
C MET A 68 -7.75 -4.85 -13.62
N ALA A 69 -8.72 -4.45 -12.78
CA ALA A 69 -9.49 -5.40 -11.97
C ALA A 69 -10.19 -6.47 -12.82
N LEU A 70 -10.95 -6.07 -13.86
CA LEU A 70 -11.66 -7.01 -14.74
C LEU A 70 -10.69 -7.83 -15.62
N PRO A 71 -9.71 -7.22 -16.33
CA PRO A 71 -8.69 -7.97 -17.06
C PRO A 71 -7.94 -8.97 -16.19
N SER A 72 -7.59 -8.61 -14.95
CA SER A 72 -6.88 -9.49 -14.03
C SER A 72 -7.69 -10.73 -13.70
N SER A 73 -8.99 -10.57 -13.43
CA SER A 73 -9.89 -11.72 -13.21
C SER A 73 -9.95 -12.64 -14.44
N LEU A 74 -10.03 -12.09 -15.65
CA LEU A 74 -10.03 -12.88 -16.89
C LEU A 74 -8.70 -13.62 -17.13
N ILE A 75 -7.57 -12.97 -16.83
CA ILE A 75 -6.24 -13.59 -16.89
C ILE A 75 -6.19 -14.76 -15.92
N LEU A 76 -6.60 -14.54 -14.67
CA LEU A 76 -6.61 -15.58 -13.62
C LEU A 76 -7.47 -16.78 -13.98
N LYS A 77 -8.63 -16.57 -14.61
CA LYS A 77 -9.47 -17.68 -15.12
C LYS A 77 -8.78 -18.51 -16.20
N LYS A 78 -7.89 -17.92 -17.00
CA LYS A 78 -7.19 -18.61 -18.09
C LYS A 78 -5.92 -19.33 -17.65
N ILE A 79 -5.11 -18.70 -16.79
CA ILE A 79 -3.78 -19.20 -16.42
C ILE A 79 -3.74 -19.81 -15.01
N GLY A 80 -4.82 -19.65 -14.24
CA GLY A 80 -4.90 -20.07 -12.84
C GLY A 80 -4.26 -19.07 -11.88
N PHE A 81 -4.63 -19.17 -10.61
CA PHE A 81 -4.21 -18.25 -9.56
C PHE A 81 -2.69 -18.28 -9.31
N LYS A 82 -2.09 -19.48 -9.27
CA LYS A 82 -0.64 -19.67 -9.08
C LYS A 82 0.19 -18.95 -10.15
N MET A 83 -0.11 -19.17 -11.43
CA MET A 83 0.60 -18.47 -12.51
C MET A 83 0.26 -16.98 -12.54
N GLY A 84 -0.98 -16.60 -12.20
CA GLY A 84 -1.36 -15.20 -12.06
C GLY A 84 -0.50 -14.42 -11.06
N MET A 85 -0.17 -15.03 -9.93
CA MET A 85 0.75 -14.40 -8.96
C MET A 85 2.16 -14.19 -9.53
N SER A 86 2.70 -15.20 -10.23
CA SER A 86 4.02 -15.09 -10.86
C SER A 86 4.05 -14.01 -11.95
N VAL A 87 3.02 -13.96 -12.80
CA VAL A 87 2.86 -12.94 -13.84
C VAL A 87 2.70 -11.55 -13.23
N GLY A 88 1.93 -11.40 -12.14
CA GLY A 88 1.80 -10.13 -11.42
C GLY A 88 3.14 -9.58 -10.97
N LEU A 89 3.96 -10.41 -10.31
CA LEU A 89 5.31 -10.03 -9.88
C LEU A 89 6.23 -9.64 -11.05
N TRP A 90 6.17 -10.36 -12.18
CA TRP A 90 6.97 -10.02 -13.36
C TRP A 90 6.52 -8.72 -14.02
N VAL A 91 5.21 -8.46 -14.09
CA VAL A 91 4.67 -7.19 -14.59
C VAL A 91 5.12 -6.04 -13.68
N MET A 92 5.09 -6.22 -12.36
CA MET A 92 5.65 -5.24 -11.42
C MET A 92 7.15 -5.00 -11.67
N ALA A 93 7.93 -6.07 -11.89
CA ALA A 93 9.34 -5.94 -12.19
C ALA A 93 9.60 -5.17 -13.50
N VAL A 94 8.78 -5.36 -14.54
CA VAL A 94 8.83 -4.57 -15.76
C VAL A 94 8.51 -3.10 -15.47
N GLY A 95 7.49 -2.81 -14.66
CA GLY A 95 7.19 -1.47 -14.18
C GLY A 95 8.40 -0.83 -13.51
N ALA A 96 9.05 -1.55 -12.60
CA ALA A 96 10.26 -1.09 -11.92
C ALA A 96 11.45 -0.86 -12.87
N LEU A 97 11.62 -1.67 -13.92
CA LEU A 97 12.66 -1.47 -14.92
C LEU A 97 12.40 -0.25 -15.81
N ILE A 98 11.14 0.13 -16.06
CA ILE A 98 10.78 1.35 -16.83
C ILE A 98 11.22 2.63 -16.10
N PHE A 99 11.35 2.61 -14.77
CA PHE A 99 11.89 3.74 -14.02
C PHE A 99 13.33 4.08 -14.38
N ILE A 100 14.12 3.11 -14.86
CA ILE A 100 15.52 3.33 -15.24
C ILE A 100 15.64 4.26 -16.45
N PRO A 101 15.05 3.95 -17.63
CA PRO A 101 15.07 4.90 -18.75
C PRO A 101 14.31 6.18 -18.40
N ALA A 102 13.24 6.12 -17.60
CA ALA A 102 12.51 7.32 -17.17
C ALA A 102 13.40 8.30 -16.38
N ALA A 103 14.26 7.78 -15.50
CA ALA A 103 15.23 8.56 -14.74
C ALA A 103 16.38 9.08 -15.60
N LEU A 104 16.86 8.29 -16.57
CA LEU A 104 17.93 8.70 -17.48
C LEU A 104 17.50 9.80 -18.46
N THR A 105 16.23 9.81 -18.87
CA THR A 105 15.67 10.81 -19.80
C THR A 105 14.82 11.87 -19.09
N ARG A 106 14.69 11.79 -17.76
CA ARG A 106 13.87 12.67 -16.91
C ARG A 106 12.46 12.91 -17.47
N THR A 107 11.88 11.90 -18.11
CA THR A 107 10.62 12.05 -18.86
C THR A 107 9.43 11.66 -17.99
N TYR A 108 8.65 12.65 -17.60
CA TYR A 108 7.47 12.47 -16.74
C TYR A 108 6.49 11.38 -17.24
N GLY A 109 6.21 11.33 -18.55
CA GLY A 109 5.32 10.31 -19.13
C GLY A 109 5.83 8.87 -18.98
N LEU A 110 7.15 8.66 -18.99
CA LEU A 110 7.75 7.35 -18.76
C LEU A 110 7.61 6.92 -17.30
N PHE A 111 7.77 7.85 -16.35
CA PHE A 111 7.51 7.58 -14.93
C PHE A 111 6.05 7.16 -14.69
N LEU A 112 5.09 7.87 -15.28
CA LEU A 112 3.67 7.51 -15.18
C LEU A 112 3.37 6.14 -15.79
N THR A 113 4.01 5.82 -16.91
CA THR A 113 3.88 4.50 -17.54
C THR A 113 4.43 3.41 -16.62
N GLY A 114 5.62 3.61 -16.03
CA GLY A 114 6.19 2.69 -15.04
C GLY A 114 5.26 2.44 -13.86
N LEU A 115 4.69 3.50 -13.28
CA LEU A 115 3.73 3.44 -12.19
C LEU A 115 2.44 2.70 -12.56
N PHE A 116 1.91 2.95 -13.76
CA PHE A 116 0.71 2.27 -14.23
C PHE A 116 0.95 0.77 -14.43
N VAL A 117 2.12 0.40 -15.00
CA VAL A 117 2.51 -1.02 -15.16
C VAL A 117 2.75 -1.68 -13.81
N GLU A 118 3.37 -0.98 -12.87
CA GLU A 118 3.60 -1.48 -11.51
C GLU A 118 2.27 -1.70 -10.76
N GLY A 119 1.36 -0.74 -10.83
CA GLY A 119 0.01 -0.88 -10.28
C GLY A 119 -0.81 -1.97 -10.98
N THR A 120 -0.61 -2.19 -12.28
CA THR A 120 -1.23 -3.30 -13.03
C THR A 120 -0.78 -4.66 -12.48
N GLY A 121 0.53 -4.85 -12.29
CA GLY A 121 1.06 -6.09 -11.74
C GLY A 121 0.58 -6.32 -10.31
N LEU A 122 0.46 -5.24 -9.53
CA LEU A 122 -0.05 -5.27 -8.18
C LEU A 122 -1.55 -5.62 -8.11
N ALA A 123 -2.38 -5.05 -9.01
CA ALA A 123 -3.79 -5.38 -9.13
C ALA A 123 -4.01 -6.87 -9.49
N LEU A 124 -3.21 -7.39 -10.43
CA LEU A 124 -3.23 -8.81 -10.80
C LEU A 124 -2.83 -9.70 -9.62
N LEU A 125 -1.74 -9.34 -8.93
CA LEU A 125 -1.23 -10.10 -7.78
C LEU A 125 -2.24 -10.09 -6.62
N GLN A 126 -2.86 -8.95 -6.29
CA GLN A 126 -3.89 -8.87 -5.23
C GLN A 126 -5.14 -9.67 -5.56
N THR A 127 -5.62 -9.58 -6.81
CA THR A 127 -6.77 -10.37 -7.27
C THR A 127 -6.48 -11.87 -7.17
N ALA A 128 -5.22 -12.26 -7.35
CA ALA A 128 -4.79 -13.65 -7.23
C ALA A 128 -4.62 -14.14 -5.78
N VAL A 129 -4.03 -13.31 -4.91
CA VAL A 129 -3.68 -13.68 -3.53
C VAL A 129 -4.88 -13.66 -2.59
N ASN A 130 -5.83 -12.73 -2.77
CA ASN A 130 -6.94 -12.55 -1.83
C ASN A 130 -7.77 -13.84 -1.61
N PRO A 131 -8.15 -14.61 -2.65
CA PRO A 131 -8.85 -15.89 -2.47
C PRO A 131 -8.07 -16.91 -1.64
N TYR A 132 -6.74 -16.98 -1.81
CA TYR A 132 -5.89 -17.90 -1.05
C TYR A 132 -5.95 -17.66 0.46
N VAL A 133 -6.07 -16.41 0.91
CA VAL A 133 -6.20 -16.07 2.34
C VAL A 133 -7.47 -16.67 2.94
N THR A 134 -8.54 -16.72 2.14
CA THR A 134 -9.85 -17.22 2.58
C THR A 134 -9.92 -18.75 2.60
N ILE A 135 -9.24 -19.43 1.67
CA ILE A 135 -9.24 -20.89 1.52
C ILE A 135 -8.24 -21.56 2.48
N ILE A 136 -7.11 -20.92 2.77
CA ILE A 136 -6.05 -21.50 3.59
C ILE A 136 -6.41 -21.37 5.08
N GLY A 137 -7.18 -22.33 5.59
CA GLY A 137 -7.42 -22.58 7.00
C GLY A 137 -8.87 -22.43 7.47
N PRO A 138 -9.19 -22.92 8.69
CA PRO A 138 -10.56 -23.00 9.20
C PRO A 138 -11.24 -21.63 9.28
N ARG A 139 -12.53 -21.57 8.91
CA ARG A 139 -13.35 -20.33 8.85
C ARG A 139 -13.31 -19.53 10.16
N GLU A 140 -13.25 -20.21 11.31
CA GLU A 140 -13.20 -19.60 12.65
C GLU A 140 -11.96 -18.73 12.92
N SER A 141 -10.84 -18.97 12.22
CA SER A 141 -9.61 -18.19 12.39
C SER A 141 -9.36 -17.17 11.26
N ALA A 142 -10.31 -16.98 10.35
CA ALA A 142 -10.18 -16.08 9.19
C ALA A 142 -9.88 -14.63 9.61
N ALA A 143 -10.59 -14.10 10.60
CA ALA A 143 -10.37 -12.74 11.10
C ALA A 143 -8.92 -12.54 11.59
N LYS A 144 -8.38 -13.49 12.36
CA LYS A 144 -7.00 -13.43 12.85
C LYS A 144 -5.99 -13.50 11.69
N ARG A 145 -6.23 -14.34 10.68
CA ARG A 145 -5.35 -14.42 9.49
C ARG A 145 -5.36 -13.11 8.71
N ILE A 146 -6.53 -12.56 8.43
CA ILE A 146 -6.68 -11.28 7.71
C ILE A 146 -5.95 -10.16 8.46
N SER A 147 -6.08 -10.08 9.79
CA SER A 147 -5.35 -9.07 10.54
C SER A 147 -3.83 -9.28 10.55
N ILE A 148 -3.33 -10.53 10.59
CA ILE A 148 -1.89 -10.80 10.44
C ILE A 148 -1.39 -10.34 9.06
N MET A 149 -2.16 -10.59 8.00
CA MET A 149 -1.85 -10.13 6.65
C MET A 149 -1.86 -8.60 6.56
N GLY A 150 -2.85 -7.95 7.19
CA GLY A 150 -2.92 -6.49 7.32
C GLY A 150 -1.71 -5.92 8.05
N ILE A 151 -1.28 -6.54 9.15
CA ILE A 151 -0.07 -6.13 9.89
C ILE A 151 1.17 -6.27 9.01
N ALA A 152 1.34 -7.38 8.27
CA ALA A 152 2.48 -7.55 7.36
C ALA A 152 2.53 -6.46 6.27
N ASN A 153 1.37 -6.11 5.71
CA ASN A 153 1.25 -5.02 4.74
C ASN A 153 1.62 -3.66 5.35
N LYS A 154 1.06 -3.31 6.51
CA LYS A 154 1.37 -2.00 7.13
C LYS A 154 2.77 -1.93 7.69
N PHE A 155 3.33 -3.04 8.16
CA PHE A 155 4.73 -3.11 8.54
C PHE A 155 5.65 -2.81 7.35
N ALA A 156 5.33 -3.36 6.17
CA ALA A 156 6.02 -2.99 4.94
C ALA A 156 5.83 -1.51 4.60
N GLY A 157 4.63 -0.96 4.83
CA GLY A 157 4.33 0.46 4.67
C GLY A 157 5.03 1.40 5.65
N VAL A 158 5.53 0.89 6.79
CA VAL A 158 6.44 1.64 7.69
C VAL A 158 7.85 1.65 7.10
N ILE A 159 8.33 0.48 6.65
CA ILE A 159 9.72 0.31 6.20
C ILE A 159 9.97 0.98 4.84
N ALA A 160 9.05 0.83 3.89
CA ALA A 160 9.19 1.31 2.51
C ALA A 160 9.48 2.82 2.44
N PRO A 161 8.66 3.69 3.06
CA PRO A 161 8.92 5.12 3.03
C PRO A 161 10.24 5.50 3.70
N ILE A 162 10.60 4.86 4.82
CA ILE A 162 11.84 5.17 5.56
C ILE A 162 13.06 4.87 4.69
N ILE A 163 13.12 3.67 4.11
CA ILE A 163 14.22 3.25 3.25
C ILE A 163 14.30 4.17 2.04
N LEU A 164 13.19 4.33 1.32
CA LEU A 164 13.22 5.04 0.04
C LEU A 164 13.42 6.54 0.22
N ALA A 165 12.76 7.17 1.18
CA ALA A 165 12.95 8.61 1.44
C ALA A 165 14.38 8.89 1.90
N SER A 166 15.01 7.98 2.65
CA SER A 166 16.40 8.18 3.07
C SER A 166 17.43 7.90 1.98
N VAL A 167 17.05 7.28 0.86
CA VAL A 167 17.91 7.13 -0.32
C VAL A 167 17.64 8.23 -1.33
N LEU A 168 16.36 8.54 -1.61
CA LEU A 168 15.96 9.48 -2.67
C LEU A 168 15.87 10.94 -2.21
N LEU A 169 15.57 11.17 -0.93
CA LEU A 169 15.28 12.51 -0.39
C LEU A 169 16.33 12.98 0.63
N LYS A 170 17.42 12.22 0.81
CA LYS A 170 18.51 12.58 1.74
C LYS A 170 19.19 13.90 1.38
N ASP A 171 19.40 14.13 0.09
CA ASP A 171 20.07 15.33 -0.42
C ASP A 171 19.09 16.29 -1.10
N SER A 172 17.77 16.02 -1.05
CA SER A 172 16.79 16.82 -1.80
C SER A 172 16.75 18.27 -1.36
N HIS A 173 16.93 18.57 -0.06
CA HIS A 173 16.98 19.95 0.43
C HIS A 173 18.24 20.70 -0.05
N ILE A 174 19.39 20.02 -0.06
CA ILE A 174 20.66 20.60 -0.55
C ILE A 174 20.55 20.86 -2.05
N ILE A 175 19.92 19.93 -2.78
CA ILE A 175 19.68 20.07 -4.21
C ILE A 175 18.67 21.20 -4.46
N GLU A 176 17.57 21.28 -3.72
CA GLU A 176 16.58 22.36 -3.84
C GLU A 176 17.18 23.74 -3.56
N GLU A 177 18.01 23.87 -2.52
CA GLU A 177 18.71 25.12 -2.22
C GLU A 177 19.71 25.50 -3.32
N LYS A 178 20.48 24.53 -3.83
CA LYS A 178 21.38 24.72 -4.98
C LYS A 178 20.62 25.04 -6.27
N LEU A 179 19.42 24.49 -6.45
CA LEU A 179 18.56 24.77 -7.61
C LEU A 179 18.01 26.20 -7.60
N VAL A 180 17.79 26.78 -6.42
CA VAL A 180 17.41 28.19 -6.26
C VAL A 180 18.59 29.12 -6.51
N GLN A 181 19.82 28.70 -6.19
CA GLN A 181 21.05 29.47 -6.40
C GLN A 181 21.69 29.27 -7.78
N ALA A 182 21.27 28.26 -8.54
CA ALA A 182 21.80 27.97 -9.86
C ALA A 182 21.15 28.85 -10.94
N ASP A 183 21.81 29.94 -11.30
CA ASP A 183 21.40 30.82 -12.41
C ASP A 183 21.68 30.22 -13.80
N ASP A 184 22.59 29.25 -13.90
CA ASP A 184 22.96 28.59 -15.15
C ASP A 184 22.06 27.37 -15.46
N PRO A 185 21.41 27.31 -16.63
CA PRO A 185 20.60 26.17 -17.06
C PRO A 185 21.36 24.83 -17.09
N GLY A 186 22.67 24.82 -17.37
CA GLY A 186 23.48 23.60 -17.43
C GLY A 186 23.69 22.95 -16.06
N SER A 187 24.05 23.75 -15.07
CA SER A 187 24.25 23.31 -13.67
C SER A 187 22.94 22.83 -13.07
N ARG A 188 21.83 23.50 -13.38
CA ARG A 188 20.49 23.09 -12.95
C ARG A 188 20.11 21.73 -13.52
N ALA A 189 20.36 21.49 -14.81
CA ALA A 189 20.11 20.19 -15.45
C ALA A 189 20.95 19.06 -14.82
N LEU A 190 22.23 19.31 -14.53
CA LEU A 190 23.10 18.32 -13.89
C LEU A 190 22.61 17.91 -12.49
N LEU A 191 22.16 18.87 -11.68
CA LEU A 191 21.61 18.59 -10.34
C LEU A 191 20.32 17.75 -10.41
N LEU A 192 19.45 18.06 -11.37
CA LEU A 192 18.19 17.33 -11.56
C LEU A 192 18.43 15.91 -12.11
N ASP A 193 19.42 15.75 -12.99
CA ASP A 193 19.83 14.44 -13.50
C ASP A 193 20.48 13.58 -12.41
N GLU A 194 21.30 14.18 -11.54
CA GLU A 194 21.88 13.49 -10.38
C GLU A 194 20.78 13.01 -9.42
N MET A 195 19.81 13.88 -9.12
CA MET A 195 18.66 13.53 -8.29
C MET A 195 17.81 12.41 -8.92
N ALA A 196 17.49 12.52 -10.22
CA ALA A 196 16.70 11.53 -10.94
C ALA A 196 17.38 10.15 -10.93
N ARG A 197 18.71 10.10 -11.10
CA ARG A 197 19.49 8.85 -11.03
C ARG A 197 19.43 8.16 -9.68
N GLY A 198 19.11 8.87 -8.60
CA GLY A 198 18.93 8.30 -7.26
C GLY A 198 17.91 7.16 -7.22
N VAL A 199 16.91 7.17 -8.10
CA VAL A 199 15.84 6.15 -8.17
C VAL A 199 16.29 4.84 -8.81
N ILE A 200 17.39 4.84 -9.57
CA ILE A 200 17.82 3.69 -10.38
C ILE A 200 18.20 2.50 -9.50
N VAL A 201 19.05 2.69 -8.49
CA VAL A 201 19.55 1.59 -7.65
C VAL A 201 18.42 0.92 -6.85
N PRO A 202 17.55 1.66 -6.12
CA PRO A 202 16.43 1.06 -5.41
C PRO A 202 15.50 0.25 -6.33
N TYR A 203 15.21 0.76 -7.53
CA TYR A 203 14.31 0.10 -8.48
C TYR A 203 14.94 -1.10 -9.19
N ILE A 204 16.26 -1.10 -9.43
CA ILE A 204 16.97 -2.31 -9.88
C ILE A 204 16.88 -3.41 -8.81
N ILE A 205 17.16 -3.07 -7.56
CA ILE A 205 17.06 -4.04 -6.44
C ILE A 205 15.64 -4.60 -6.37
N MET A 206 14.63 -3.73 -6.45
CA MET A 206 13.23 -4.13 -6.45
C MET A 206 12.90 -5.05 -7.63
N ALA A 207 13.31 -4.72 -8.85
CA ALA A 207 13.08 -5.55 -10.03
C ALA A 207 13.71 -6.94 -9.87
N VAL A 208 14.95 -7.02 -9.38
CA VAL A 208 15.63 -8.31 -9.13
C VAL A 208 14.85 -9.14 -8.10
N VAL A 209 14.47 -8.52 -6.97
CA VAL A 209 13.70 -9.20 -5.92
C VAL A 209 12.35 -9.71 -6.44
N LEU A 210 11.61 -8.88 -7.18
CA LEU A 210 10.31 -9.23 -7.76
C LEU A 210 10.43 -10.38 -8.78
N VAL A 211 11.47 -10.36 -9.64
CA VAL A 211 11.75 -11.46 -10.58
C VAL A 211 12.06 -12.76 -9.85
N LEU A 212 12.94 -12.71 -8.84
CA LEU A 212 13.31 -13.89 -8.05
C LEU A 212 12.11 -14.48 -7.31
N LEU A 213 11.26 -13.64 -6.73
CA LEU A 213 10.03 -14.09 -6.07
C LEU A 213 9.04 -14.65 -7.09
N GLY A 214 8.88 -14.03 -8.26
CA GLY A 214 8.04 -14.54 -9.33
C GLY A 214 8.48 -15.94 -9.80
N LEU A 215 9.79 -16.17 -9.88
CA LEU A 215 10.37 -17.48 -10.18
C LEU A 215 10.13 -18.48 -9.04
N LEU A 216 10.37 -18.10 -7.79
CA LEU A 216 10.15 -18.95 -6.62
C LEU A 216 8.72 -19.50 -6.59
N ILE A 217 7.72 -18.64 -6.82
CA ILE A 217 6.30 -19.00 -6.78
C ILE A 217 5.92 -20.06 -7.82
N LYS A 218 6.61 -20.09 -8.97
CA LYS A 218 6.41 -21.15 -9.96
C LYS A 218 6.70 -22.53 -9.39
N PHE A 219 7.68 -22.63 -8.48
CA PHE A 219 8.10 -23.88 -7.84
C PHE A 219 7.33 -24.21 -6.55
N VAL A 220 6.57 -23.27 -6.00
CA VAL A 220 5.76 -23.50 -4.80
C VAL A 220 4.50 -24.29 -5.16
N ASN A 221 4.22 -25.37 -4.44
CA ASN A 221 2.93 -26.07 -4.54
C ASN A 221 1.91 -25.35 -3.66
N LEU A 222 1.07 -24.54 -4.29
CA LEU A 222 -0.09 -23.93 -3.64
C LEU A 222 -1.33 -24.78 -3.97
N PRO A 223 -2.28 -24.92 -3.04
CA PRO A 223 -3.53 -25.62 -3.32
C PRO A 223 -4.28 -24.97 -4.48
N ASP A 224 -5.05 -25.75 -5.22
CA ASP A 224 -5.90 -25.19 -6.26
C ASP A 224 -7.07 -24.43 -5.63
N VAL A 225 -7.32 -23.24 -6.16
CA VAL A 225 -8.44 -22.39 -5.75
C VAL A 225 -9.59 -22.69 -6.69
N ASP A 226 -10.57 -23.45 -6.19
CA ASP A 226 -11.83 -23.64 -6.89
C ASP A 226 -12.73 -22.43 -6.62
N THR A 227 -12.90 -21.58 -7.62
CA THR A 227 -13.81 -20.42 -7.54
C THR A 227 -15.22 -20.71 -8.02
N ASP A 228 -15.45 -21.88 -8.61
CA ASP A 228 -16.74 -22.27 -9.20
C ASP A 228 -17.56 -23.12 -8.22
N ALA A 229 -16.95 -23.60 -7.13
CA ALA A 229 -17.65 -24.18 -5.99
C ALA A 229 -18.39 -23.09 -5.17
N GLU A 230 -19.57 -22.68 -5.64
CA GLU A 230 -20.51 -21.95 -4.79
C GLU A 230 -21.07 -22.89 -3.70
N ASP A 231 -21.16 -22.40 -2.45
CA ASP A 231 -21.95 -23.07 -1.42
C ASP A 231 -23.39 -23.24 -1.98
N GLU A 232 -23.94 -24.46 -2.02
CA GLU A 232 -25.25 -24.77 -2.65
C GLU A 232 -26.39 -23.84 -2.17
N ALA A 233 -26.31 -23.38 -0.91
CA ALA A 233 -27.26 -22.44 -0.32
C ALA A 233 -27.20 -21.01 -0.92
N VAL A 234 -26.04 -20.59 -1.43
CA VAL A 234 -25.81 -19.28 -2.04
C VAL A 234 -26.22 -19.28 -3.51
N GLY A 235 -25.97 -20.38 -4.22
CA GLY A 235 -26.41 -20.56 -5.61
C GLY A 235 -27.93 -20.41 -5.76
N VAL A 236 -28.71 -21.09 -4.92
CA VAL A 236 -30.19 -21.01 -4.92
C VAL A 236 -30.71 -19.60 -4.61
N ALA A 237 -30.03 -18.85 -3.74
CA ALA A 237 -30.41 -17.47 -3.42
C ALA A 237 -30.10 -16.46 -4.55
N ASN A 238 -29.14 -16.80 -5.42
CA ASN A 238 -28.68 -15.96 -6.52
C ASN A 238 -29.31 -16.33 -7.89
N GLU A 239 -29.96 -17.49 -8.02
CA GLU A 239 -30.58 -17.99 -9.27
C GLU A 239 -31.50 -16.98 -9.98
N LYS A 240 -32.15 -16.08 -9.23
CA LYS A 240 -33.09 -15.08 -9.78
C LYS A 240 -32.48 -13.70 -10.02
N LYS A 241 -31.20 -13.50 -9.69
CA LYS A 241 -30.55 -12.20 -9.79
C LYS A 241 -29.63 -12.16 -11.01
N THR A 242 -29.99 -11.34 -11.98
CA THR A 242 -29.30 -11.21 -13.26
C THR A 242 -28.28 -10.07 -13.27
N SER A 243 -28.26 -9.24 -12.23
CA SER A 243 -27.44 -8.02 -12.20
C SER A 243 -26.90 -7.71 -10.81
N ILE A 244 -25.65 -7.24 -10.75
CA ILE A 244 -24.98 -6.78 -9.52
C ILE A 244 -25.76 -5.66 -8.81
N TRP A 245 -26.55 -4.90 -9.57
CA TRP A 245 -27.36 -3.81 -9.04
C TRP A 245 -28.52 -4.28 -8.15
N GLN A 246 -28.86 -5.57 -8.18
CA GLN A 246 -29.90 -6.20 -7.36
C GLN A 246 -29.39 -6.61 -5.95
N PHE A 247 -28.14 -6.26 -5.62
CA PHE A 247 -27.52 -6.49 -4.32
C PHE A 247 -27.26 -5.16 -3.61
N PRO A 248 -28.26 -4.56 -2.92
CA PRO A 248 -28.12 -3.24 -2.32
C PRO A 248 -26.99 -3.16 -1.27
N HIS A 249 -26.79 -4.23 -0.49
CA HIS A 249 -25.69 -4.31 0.47
C HIS A 249 -24.30 -4.36 -0.20
N LEU A 250 -24.20 -4.96 -1.39
CA LEU A 250 -22.96 -4.95 -2.17
C LEU A 250 -22.63 -3.52 -2.63
N ILE A 251 -23.62 -2.79 -3.18
CA ILE A 251 -23.43 -1.41 -3.63
C ILE A 251 -23.04 -0.49 -2.46
N LEU A 252 -23.69 -0.65 -1.30
CA LEU A 252 -23.34 0.09 -0.09
C LEU A 252 -21.91 -0.23 0.39
N GLY A 253 -21.51 -1.50 0.33
CA GLY A 253 -20.15 -1.94 0.65
C GLY A 253 -19.10 -1.37 -0.31
N VAL A 254 -19.35 -1.39 -1.62
CA VAL A 254 -18.48 -0.80 -2.65
C VAL A 254 -18.33 0.70 -2.43
N THR A 255 -19.43 1.40 -2.18
CA THR A 255 -19.41 2.84 -1.89
C THR A 255 -18.62 3.15 -0.62
N ALA A 256 -18.82 2.38 0.45
CA ALA A 256 -18.08 2.54 1.70
C ALA A 256 -16.57 2.30 1.51
N LEU A 257 -16.18 1.25 0.79
CA LEU A 257 -14.78 0.95 0.48
C LEU A 257 -14.13 2.03 -0.39
N PHE A 258 -14.86 2.61 -1.34
CA PHE A 258 -14.36 3.69 -2.17
C PHE A 258 -13.95 4.91 -1.32
N PHE A 259 -14.82 5.38 -0.44
CA PHE A 259 -14.50 6.50 0.46
C PHE A 259 -13.41 6.13 1.47
N TYR A 260 -13.46 4.92 2.01
CA TYR A 260 -12.47 4.43 2.97
C TYR A 260 -11.05 4.43 2.38
N VAL A 261 -10.86 3.76 1.24
CA VAL A 261 -9.54 3.71 0.57
C VAL A 261 -9.10 5.12 0.18
N GLY A 262 -10.03 5.97 -0.26
CA GLY A 262 -9.74 7.37 -0.55
C GLY A 262 -9.17 8.13 0.66
N VAL A 263 -9.83 8.07 1.82
CA VAL A 263 -9.35 8.71 3.04
C VAL A 263 -8.00 8.13 3.48
N GLU A 264 -7.83 6.81 3.40
CA GLU A 264 -6.59 6.15 3.78
C GLU A 264 -5.40 6.55 2.90
N VAL A 265 -5.56 6.47 1.59
CA VAL A 265 -4.49 6.77 0.62
C VAL A 265 -4.15 8.25 0.66
N ILE A 266 -5.14 9.15 0.70
CA ILE A 266 -4.88 10.59 0.80
C ILE A 266 -4.13 10.90 2.11
N ALA A 267 -4.51 10.28 3.23
CA ALA A 267 -3.81 10.46 4.49
C ALA A 267 -2.35 10.00 4.41
N GLY A 268 -2.08 8.86 3.78
CA GLY A 268 -0.73 8.30 3.71
C GLY A 268 0.19 8.98 2.70
N ASP A 269 -0.32 9.25 1.49
CA ASP A 269 0.48 9.78 0.37
C ASP A 269 0.73 11.28 0.48
N THR A 270 -0.17 12.04 1.09
CA THR A 270 -0.04 13.51 1.14
C THR A 270 0.65 14.04 2.40
N ILE A 271 0.79 13.23 3.44
CA ILE A 271 1.26 13.69 4.77
C ILE A 271 2.68 14.24 4.75
N ILE A 272 3.58 13.68 3.93
CA ILE A 272 4.96 14.19 3.77
C ILE A 272 4.92 15.59 3.17
N ARG A 273 4.19 15.75 2.06
CA ARG A 273 4.03 17.03 1.37
C ARG A 273 3.31 18.06 2.23
N TYR A 274 2.33 17.62 3.02
CA TYR A 274 1.66 18.48 3.99
C TYR A 274 2.65 19.00 5.03
N GLY A 275 3.51 18.14 5.58
CA GLY A 275 4.62 18.53 6.44
C GLY A 275 5.55 19.58 5.80
N GLN A 276 5.95 19.35 4.55
CA GLN A 276 6.80 20.30 3.80
C GLN A 276 6.13 21.66 3.60
N SER A 277 4.82 21.69 3.34
CA SER A 277 4.07 22.94 3.19
C SER A 277 4.02 23.77 4.48
N LEU A 278 4.22 23.14 5.63
CA LEU A 278 4.32 23.77 6.95
C LEU A 278 5.77 24.19 7.30
N GLY A 279 6.72 24.03 6.37
CA GLY A 279 8.13 24.37 6.59
C GLY A 279 8.91 23.32 7.37
N ILE A 280 8.37 22.10 7.54
CA ILE A 280 9.09 21.02 8.23
C ILE A 280 10.15 20.42 7.31
N SER A 281 11.36 20.25 7.85
CA SER A 281 12.48 19.66 7.12
C SER A 281 12.21 18.19 6.76
N MET A 282 12.86 17.73 5.68
CA MET A 282 12.73 16.36 5.22
C MET A 282 13.26 15.33 6.24
N ASP A 283 14.15 15.74 7.14
CA ASP A 283 14.65 14.90 8.23
C ASP A 283 13.52 14.38 9.11
N SER A 284 12.52 15.23 9.37
CA SER A 284 11.32 14.86 10.12
C SER A 284 10.21 14.35 9.21
N ALA A 285 9.94 15.05 8.10
CA ALA A 285 8.78 14.77 7.25
C ALA A 285 8.80 13.37 6.62
N LYS A 286 9.99 12.80 6.37
CA LYS A 286 10.13 11.43 5.83
C LYS A 286 9.51 10.33 6.70
N TYR A 287 9.33 10.60 8.00
CA TYR A 287 8.74 9.65 8.94
C TYR A 287 7.21 9.73 9.03
N PHE A 288 6.57 10.73 8.43
CA PHE A 288 5.15 10.99 8.65
C PHE A 288 4.23 9.90 8.08
N THR A 289 4.47 9.40 6.86
CA THR A 289 3.71 8.26 6.32
C THR A 289 3.88 7.03 7.20
N SER A 290 5.08 6.81 7.72
CA SER A 290 5.38 5.69 8.62
C SER A 290 4.61 5.80 9.94
N LEU A 291 4.47 7.01 10.48
CA LEU A 291 3.66 7.27 11.66
C LEU A 291 2.19 6.89 11.45
N THR A 292 1.62 7.22 10.30
CA THR A 292 0.25 6.80 9.91
C THR A 292 0.13 5.27 9.90
N MET A 293 1.12 4.57 9.33
CA MET A 293 1.12 3.11 9.29
C MET A 293 1.27 2.46 10.67
N VAL A 294 2.10 3.04 11.55
CA VAL A 294 2.23 2.59 12.94
C VAL A 294 0.91 2.71 13.68
N PHE A 295 0.20 3.83 13.55
CA PHE A 295 -1.13 3.98 14.14
C PHE A 295 -2.14 2.98 13.58
N MET A 296 -2.04 2.61 12.30
CA MET A 296 -2.82 1.52 11.72
C MET A 296 -2.51 0.17 12.38
N ILE A 297 -1.23 -0.17 12.56
CA ILE A 297 -0.82 -1.42 13.21
C ILE A 297 -1.33 -1.46 14.65
N ILE A 298 -1.21 -0.36 15.40
CA ILE A 298 -1.77 -0.24 16.75
C ILE A 298 -3.28 -0.50 16.71
N GLY A 299 -3.98 0.08 15.75
CA GLY A 299 -5.41 -0.15 15.53
C GLY A 299 -5.75 -1.60 15.24
N TYR A 300 -4.98 -2.30 14.39
CA TYR A 300 -5.16 -3.73 14.16
C TYR A 300 -4.95 -4.56 15.43
N VAL A 301 -3.91 -4.28 16.22
CA VAL A 301 -3.63 -5.00 17.47
C VAL A 301 -4.75 -4.79 18.49
N ILE A 302 -5.26 -3.56 18.60
CA ILE A 302 -6.43 -3.23 19.42
C ILE A 302 -7.66 -3.98 18.92
N GLY A 303 -7.88 -4.02 17.61
CA GLY A 303 -8.96 -4.75 16.95
C GLY A 303 -8.96 -6.24 17.26
N ILE A 304 -7.83 -6.91 17.05
CA ILE A 304 -7.66 -8.35 17.33
C ILE A 304 -7.91 -8.65 18.82
N SER A 305 -7.50 -7.74 19.71
CA SER A 305 -7.63 -7.94 21.16
C SER A 305 -9.06 -7.70 21.67
N LEU A 306 -9.77 -6.74 21.06
CA LEU A 306 -11.12 -6.35 21.47
C LEU A 306 -12.24 -7.10 20.74
N ILE A 307 -12.03 -7.55 19.51
CA ILE A 307 -13.05 -8.20 18.67
C ILE A 307 -12.77 -9.71 18.62
N PRO A 308 -13.77 -10.59 18.86
CA PRO A 308 -15.15 -10.30 19.26
C PRO A 308 -15.34 -10.21 20.79
N LYS A 309 -14.26 -10.34 21.57
CA LYS A 309 -14.31 -10.60 23.01
C LYS A 309 -14.99 -9.50 23.84
N TYR A 310 -14.80 -8.24 23.47
CA TYR A 310 -15.27 -7.05 24.21
C TYR A 310 -16.13 -6.11 23.34
N LEU A 311 -15.92 -6.09 22.03
CA LEU A 311 -16.66 -5.23 21.10
C LEU A 311 -17.22 -6.03 19.92
N LYS A 312 -18.49 -5.74 19.57
CA LYS A 312 -19.08 -6.20 18.31
C LYS A 312 -18.48 -5.41 17.15
N GLN A 313 -18.22 -6.10 16.03
CA GLN A 313 -17.64 -5.53 14.80
C GLN A 313 -18.35 -4.27 14.31
N GLY A 314 -19.69 -4.26 14.31
CA GLY A 314 -20.46 -3.07 13.92
C GLY A 314 -20.27 -1.85 14.83
N ASN A 315 -20.00 -2.05 16.13
CA ASN A 315 -19.71 -0.94 17.04
C ASN A 315 -18.27 -0.43 16.86
N ALA A 316 -17.32 -1.34 16.62
CA ALA A 316 -15.95 -0.97 16.30
C ALA A 316 -15.88 -0.09 15.04
N LEU A 317 -16.63 -0.46 13.99
CA LEU A 317 -16.72 0.33 12.77
C LEU A 317 -17.29 1.75 13.02
N LYS A 318 -18.32 1.88 13.86
CA LYS A 318 -18.88 3.19 14.24
C LYS A 318 -17.86 4.05 15.01
N ILE A 319 -17.12 3.45 15.93
CA ILE A 319 -16.07 4.16 16.69
C ILE A 319 -14.99 4.66 15.72
N CYS A 320 -14.53 3.81 14.80
CA CYS A 320 -13.57 4.16 13.76
C CYS A 320 -14.06 5.32 12.89
N ALA A 321 -15.32 5.29 12.43
CA ALA A 321 -15.90 6.38 11.66
C ALA A 321 -15.95 7.70 12.43
N ILE A 322 -16.36 7.67 13.71
CA ILE A 322 -16.40 8.85 14.58
C ILE A 322 -14.98 9.41 14.80
N LEU A 323 -14.01 8.54 15.09
CA LEU A 323 -12.61 8.94 15.24
C LEU A 323 -12.05 9.56 13.96
N GLY A 324 -12.37 9.00 12.79
CA GLY A 324 -11.98 9.57 11.50
C GLY A 324 -12.47 11.00 11.30
N VAL A 325 -13.74 11.27 11.66
CA VAL A 325 -14.30 12.64 11.62
C VAL A 325 -13.60 13.55 12.62
N ILE A 326 -13.39 13.09 13.85
CA ILE A 326 -12.71 13.88 14.91
C ILE A 326 -11.29 14.23 14.49
N PHE A 327 -10.51 13.28 13.99
CA PHE A 327 -9.14 13.53 13.55
C PHE A 327 -9.08 14.42 12.30
N SER A 328 -10.01 14.26 11.35
CA SER A 328 -10.11 15.15 10.19
C SER A 328 -10.40 16.59 10.60
N LEU A 329 -11.37 16.80 11.51
CA LEU A 329 -11.66 18.12 12.07
C LEU A 329 -10.50 18.66 12.89
N GLY A 330 -9.81 17.79 13.65
CA GLY A 330 -8.61 18.13 14.41
C GLY A 330 -7.49 18.66 13.51
N ALA A 331 -7.25 18.03 12.35
CA ALA A 331 -6.27 18.51 11.38
C ALA A 331 -6.63 19.88 10.79
N ILE A 332 -7.92 20.14 10.54
CA ILE A 332 -8.39 21.41 9.95
C ILE A 332 -8.40 22.56 10.97
N LEU A 333 -8.88 22.29 12.19
CA LEU A 333 -9.13 23.32 13.20
C LEU A 333 -7.89 23.64 14.04
N THR A 334 -6.86 22.79 14.01
CA THR A 334 -5.64 23.03 14.79
C THR A 334 -4.72 24.00 14.07
N PRO A 335 -4.27 25.08 14.75
CA PRO A 335 -3.32 26.02 14.19
C PRO A 335 -2.00 25.35 13.76
N ALA A 336 -1.47 25.79 12.61
CA ALA A 336 -0.28 25.24 11.97
C ALA A 336 1.02 25.49 12.77
N ASP A 337 1.04 26.48 13.65
CA ASP A 337 2.15 26.88 14.50
C ASP A 337 2.38 25.94 15.69
N LYS A 338 1.38 25.12 16.06
CA LYS A 338 1.54 24.15 17.13
C LYS A 338 2.36 22.96 16.65
N MET A 339 3.58 22.84 17.16
CA MET A 339 4.51 21.76 16.85
C MET A 339 5.05 21.13 18.12
N PHE A 340 5.19 19.81 18.11
CA PHE A 340 5.90 19.05 19.15
C PHE A 340 7.28 18.68 18.62
N THR A 341 8.32 18.96 19.39
CA THR A 341 9.66 18.44 19.14
C THR A 341 9.94 17.34 20.14
N MET A 342 10.34 16.16 19.65
CA MET A 342 10.73 15.05 20.52
C MET A 342 12.10 14.50 20.12
N PRO A 343 12.93 14.09 21.09
CA PRO A 343 14.17 13.39 20.79
C PRO A 343 13.83 12.07 20.12
N PHE A 344 14.37 11.86 18.93
CA PHE A 344 14.16 10.68 18.12
C PHE A 344 15.51 10.11 17.69
N ILE A 345 15.54 8.85 17.29
CA ILE A 345 16.72 8.22 16.72
C ILE A 345 16.37 7.89 15.29
N ASP A 346 17.15 8.44 14.35
CA ASP A 346 16.99 8.11 12.94
C ASP A 346 17.14 6.60 12.75
N LEU A 347 16.09 5.95 12.24
CA LEU A 347 15.95 4.49 12.24
C LEU A 347 16.97 3.79 11.34
N LEU A 348 17.65 4.52 10.44
CA LEU A 348 18.64 3.97 9.52
C LEU A 348 20.08 4.31 9.93
N THR A 349 20.32 5.54 10.37
CA THR A 349 21.66 6.02 10.72
C THR A 349 21.98 5.85 12.21
N LEU A 350 20.97 5.54 13.03
CA LEU A 350 21.03 5.46 14.50
C LEU A 350 21.57 6.73 15.16
N LYS A 351 21.53 7.86 14.45
CA LYS A 351 21.93 9.16 14.95
C LYS A 351 20.78 9.82 15.70
N PRO A 352 21.06 10.60 16.76
CA PRO A 352 20.05 11.40 17.40
C PRO A 352 19.54 12.46 16.42
N LEU A 353 18.21 12.61 16.36
CA LEU A 353 17.49 13.55 15.53
C LEU A 353 16.40 14.21 16.38
N GLU A 354 16.17 15.51 16.20
CA GLU A 354 14.99 16.16 16.76
C GLU A 354 13.83 16.03 15.77
N LEU A 355 12.86 15.19 16.10
CA LEU A 355 11.68 14.99 15.26
C LEU A 355 10.68 16.11 15.55
N VAL A 356 10.47 16.98 14.57
CA VAL A 356 9.47 18.06 14.63
C VAL A 356 8.18 17.56 14.02
N LEU A 357 7.12 17.48 14.82
CA LEU A 357 5.81 16.99 14.43
C LEU A 357 4.74 18.05 14.68
N PRO A 358 4.20 18.69 13.64
CA PRO A 358 3.03 19.55 13.76
C PRO A 358 1.82 18.78 14.31
N VAL A 359 1.04 19.41 15.19
CA VAL A 359 -0.15 18.75 15.77
C VAL A 359 -1.18 18.40 14.69
N THR A 360 -1.30 19.23 13.66
CA THR A 360 -2.17 18.92 12.52
C THR A 360 -1.71 17.68 11.75
N VAL A 361 -0.41 17.50 11.55
CA VAL A 361 0.18 16.30 10.92
C VAL A 361 -0.08 15.07 11.79
N LEU A 362 0.01 15.20 13.12
CA LEU A 362 -0.31 14.12 14.05
C LEU A 362 -1.78 13.67 13.89
N PHE A 363 -2.72 14.60 13.73
CA PHE A 363 -4.12 14.24 13.46
C PHE A 363 -4.30 13.49 12.14
N VAL A 364 -3.59 13.90 11.08
CA VAL A 364 -3.56 13.16 9.80
C VAL A 364 -3.00 11.75 10.02
N ALA A 365 -1.92 11.60 10.79
CA ALA A 365 -1.34 10.30 11.10
C ALA A 365 -2.29 9.41 11.93
N LEU A 366 -3.01 9.99 12.89
CA LEU A 366 -4.02 9.29 13.70
C LEU A 366 -5.21 8.79 12.87
N MET A 367 -5.44 9.31 11.66
CA MET A 367 -6.43 8.71 10.75
C MET A 367 -6.08 7.25 10.41
N GLY A 368 -4.80 6.85 10.46
CA GLY A 368 -4.42 5.44 10.36
C GLY A 368 -5.09 4.58 11.44
N LEU A 369 -5.18 5.07 12.68
CA LEU A 369 -5.87 4.37 13.77
C LEU A 369 -7.37 4.20 13.44
N ALA A 370 -8.01 5.27 12.96
CA ALA A 370 -9.42 5.23 12.56
C ALA A 370 -9.67 4.26 11.40
N ASN A 371 -8.75 4.19 10.44
CA ASN A 371 -8.87 3.35 9.25
C ASN A 371 -8.48 1.88 9.47
N SER A 372 -7.94 1.51 10.63
CA SER A 372 -7.44 0.15 10.88
C SER A 372 -8.53 -0.93 10.83
N LEU A 373 -9.76 -0.68 11.29
CA LEU A 373 -10.75 -1.76 11.51
C LEU A 373 -11.77 -1.94 10.37
N VAL A 374 -11.47 -1.47 9.16
CA VAL A 374 -12.42 -1.49 8.01
C VAL A 374 -12.04 -2.53 6.93
N TRP A 375 -10.84 -3.11 6.98
CA TRP A 375 -10.44 -4.20 6.07
C TRP A 375 -11.27 -5.47 6.36
N PRO A 376 -11.73 -6.20 5.32
CA PRO A 376 -13.03 -6.83 5.33
C PRO A 376 -13.14 -7.86 6.43
N ALA A 377 -14.23 -7.71 7.15
CA ALA A 377 -14.81 -8.70 8.01
C ALA A 377 -16.27 -8.91 7.60
#